data_AF-A0A7J8PUR1-F1
#
_entry.id   AF-A0A7J8PUR1-F1
#
_cell.length_a   1.000
_cell.length_b   1.000
_cell.length_c   1.000
_cell.angle_alpha   90.00
_cell.angle_beta   90.00
_cell.angle_gamma   90.00
#
_symmetry.space_group_name_H-M   'P 1'
#
loop_
_entity.id
_entity.type
_entity.pdbx_description
1 polymer ?
#
loop_
_entity_poly.entity_id
_entity_poly.type
_entity_poly.pdbx_seq_one_letter_code
_entity_poly.pdbx_strand_id
1 'polypeptide(L)' 'MMIGLSDIFQVKARALFEGLKFAWAQGFCQVEIESDNALLIAVI' A
#
# COMPACT_ATOMS: atom_id res chain seq x y z
N MET A 1 -14.45 19.14 -4.99
CA MET A 1 -13.87 17.90 -5.55
C MET A 1 -14.29 16.76 -4.63
N MET A 2 -15.18 15.88 -5.08
CA MET A 2 -15.63 14.74 -4.30
C MET A 2 -14.57 13.65 -4.43
N ILE A 3 -13.77 13.44 -3.38
CA ILE A 3 -12.79 12.35 -3.35
C ILE A 3 -13.59 11.08 -3.07
N GLY A 4 -13.62 10.17 -4.04
CA GLY A 4 -14.31 8.90 -3.91
C GLY A 4 -13.50 7.88 -3.10
N LEU A 5 -14.17 6.85 -2.60
CA LEU A 5 -13.50 5.71 -1.96
C LEU A 5 -12.45 5.07 -2.86
N SER A 6 -12.69 5.05 -4.18
CA SER A 6 -11.75 4.55 -5.18
C SER A 6 -10.47 5.39 -5.25
N ASP A 7 -10.57 6.72 -5.15
CA ASP A 7 -9.41 7.60 -5.16
C ASP A 7 -8.54 7.38 -3.91
N ILE A 8 -9.19 7.27 -2.74
CA ILE A 8 -8.51 6.97 -1.47
C ILE A 8 -7.80 5.62 -1.53
N PHE A 9 -8.46 4.60 -2.09
CA PHE A 9 -7.89 3.27 -2.25
C PHE A 9 -6.65 3.30 -3.15
N GLN A 10 -6.73 3.97 -4.31
CA GLN A 10 -5.61 4.08 -5.25
C GLN A 10 -4.40 4.78 -4.63
N VAL A 11 -4.62 5.84 -3.86
CA VAL A 11 -3.52 6.55 -3.16
C VAL A 11 -2.84 5.63 -2.15
N LYS A 12 -3.62 4.91 -1.32
CA LYS A 12 -3.06 3.98 -0.33
C LYS A 12 -2.33 2.80 -0.99
N ALA A 13 -2.87 2.24 -2.06
CA ALA A 13 -2.23 1.15 -2.80
C ALA A 13 -0.90 1.60 -3.44
N ARG A 14 -0.86 2.80 -4.01
CA ARG A 14 0.38 3.38 -4.54
C ARG A 14 1.43 3.57 -3.45
N ALA A 15 1.05 4.09 -2.28
CA ALA A 15 1.97 4.30 -1.18
C ALA A 15 2.61 2.98 -0.72
N LEU A 16 1.83 1.91 -0.63
CA LEU A 16 2.33 0.58 -0.27
C LEU A 16 3.29 0.00 -1.31
N PHE A 17 2.95 0.13 -2.60
CA PHE A 17 3.81 -0.37 -3.66
C PHE A 17 5.18 0.31 -3.69
N GLU A 18 5.21 1.64 -3.52
CA GLU A 18 6.47 2.38 -3.45
C GLU A 18 7.25 2.08 -2.16
N GLY A 19 6.56 1.88 -1.04
CA GLY A 19 7.18 1.41 0.20
C GLY A 19 7.83 0.03 0.06
N LEU A 20 7.17 -0.91 -0.61
CA LEU A 20 7.69 -2.26 -0.85
C LEU A 20 8.91 -2.25 -1.77
N LYS A 21 8.87 -1.48 -2.86
CA LYS A 21 10.04 -1.27 -3.73
C LYS A 21 11.23 -0.71 -2.96
N PHE A 22 10.98 0.27 -2.09
CA PHE A 22 12.02 0.87 -1.27
C PHE A 22 12.62 -0.17 -0.31
N ALA A 23 11.79 -0.93 0.40
CA ALA A 23 12.25 -1.98 1.29
C ALA A 23 13.06 -3.06 0.56
N TRP A 24 12.63 -3.44 -0.65
CA TRP A 24 13.37 -4.37 -1.50
C TRP A 24 14.73 -3.80 -1.92
N ALA A 25 14.80 -2.53 -2.32
CA ALA A 25 16.05 -1.87 -2.68
C ALA A 25 17.04 -1.77 -1.50
N GLN A 26 16.53 -1.74 -0.28
CA GLN A 26 17.33 -1.77 0.96
C GLN A 26 17.75 -3.20 1.37
N GLY A 27 17.29 -4.23 0.65
CA GLY A 27 17.64 -5.63 0.93
C GLY A 27 16.81 -6.27 2.05
N PHE A 28 15.68 -5.68 2.44
CA PHE A 28 14.76 -6.34 3.37
C PHE A 28 14.03 -7.48 2.67
N CYS A 29 14.21 -8.71 3.16
CA CYS A 29 13.58 -9.91 2.60
C CYS A 29 12.18 -10.19 3.18
N GLN A 30 11.83 -9.55 4.31
CA GLN A 30 10.54 -9.69 4.96
C GLN A 30 10.10 -8.33 5.47
N VAL A 31 8.87 -7.94 5.14
CA VAL A 31 8.29 -6.64 5.51
C VAL A 31 6.90 -6.91 6.07
N GLU A 32 6.61 -6.36 7.24
CA GLU A 32 5.28 -6.38 7.81
C GLU A 32 4.53 -5.13 7.36
N ILE A 33 3.30 -5.32 6.88
CA ILE A 33 2.44 -4.25 6.38
C ILE A 33 1.24 -4.17 7.31
N GLU A 34 1.13 -3.05 8.02
CA GLU A 34 -0.07 -2.69 8.76
C GLU A 34 -0.93 -1.75 7.90
N SER A 35 -2.19 -2.14 7.67
CA SER A 35 -3.14 -1.32 6.92
C SER A 35 -4.45 -1.21 7.69
N ASP A 36 -4.94 0.02 7.83
CA ASP A 36 -6.27 0.35 8.33
C ASP A 36 -7.39 0.02 7.31
N ASN A 37 -7.02 -0.43 6.11
CA ASN A 37 -7.94 -0.68 5.01
C ASN A 37 -7.98 -2.18 4.66
N ALA A 38 -8.97 -2.89 5.23
CA ALA A 38 -9.13 -4.33 5.07
C ALA A 38 -9.24 -4.79 3.60
N LEU A 39 -9.83 -3.97 2.72
CA LEU A 39 -9.92 -4.27 1.28
C LEU A 39 -8.55 -4.34 0.59
N LEU A 40 -7.56 -3.65 1.14
CA LEU A 40 -6.23 -3.51 0.55
C LEU A 40 -5.35 -4.72 0.90
N ILE A 41 -5.59 -5.34 2.05
CA ILE A 41 -4.93 -6.57 2.51
C ILE A 41 -5.32 -7.77 1.62
N ALA A 42 -6.53 -7.80 1.07
CA ALA A 42 -7.01 -8.91 0.26
C ALA A 42 -6.42 -8.96 -1.18
N VAL A 43 -5.67 -7.93 -1.59
CA VAL A 43 -5.19 -7.75 -2.98
C VAL A 43 -3.68 -8.00 -3.12
N ILE A 44 -2.94 -8.01 -2.01
CA ILE A 44 -1.48 -8.24 -1.96
C ILE A 44 -1.22 -9.69 -1.55
#